data_AF-A0A7Y0C194-F1
#
_entry.id   AF-A0A7Y0C194-F1
#
_cell.length_a   1.000
_cell.length_b   1.000
_cell.length_c   1.000
_cell.angle_alpha   90.00
_cell.angle_beta   90.00
_cell.angle_gamma   90.00
#
_symmetry.space_group_name_H-M   'P 1'
#
loop_
_entity.id
_entity.type
_entity.pdbx_description
1 polymer ?
#
loop_
_entity_poly.entity_id
_entity_poly.type
_entity_poly.pdbx_seq_one_letter_code
_entity_poly.pdbx_strand_id
1 'polypeptide(L)'
;MGGRGSGRQCSYGGKPETSDSMPLDIRKITRKGLLVTGNRFSWQWLVNDRQVAGISVRVDLQSMVLSYCMKSTGEVVEQQVQTQTSPCHLGGQRYWFTCPRCRKRVAVLYAPGRYFACRQCGGLGYATQKEGAGDRASTKADKLRKRLGWQAGILNGGGGKPKGMHLKTYQRLKSNHDALVQVSLHDIGRKLGFLHKLLEE
;
A
#
# COMPACT_ATOMS: atom_id res chain seq x y z
N MET A 1 16.69 -6.62 -6.62
CA MET A 1 15.89 -7.79 -7.05
C MET A 1 14.82 -8.02 -6.00
N GLY A 2 13.56 -8.07 -6.42
CA GLY A 2 12.38 -8.20 -5.55
C GLY A 2 11.86 -6.89 -4.97
N GLY A 3 11.11 -6.11 -5.76
CA GLY A 3 10.34 -4.99 -5.23
C GLY A 3 9.24 -5.48 -4.28
N ARG A 4 8.83 -4.62 -3.34
CA ARG A 4 7.75 -4.89 -2.36
C ARG A 4 6.56 -5.56 -3.07
N GLY A 5 6.17 -6.76 -2.62
CA GLY A 5 5.13 -7.59 -3.25
C GLY A 5 5.64 -8.86 -3.94
N SER A 6 6.96 -9.07 -4.06
CA SER A 6 7.54 -10.28 -4.67
C SER A 6 7.74 -11.45 -3.69
N GLY A 7 7.40 -11.29 -2.41
CA GLY A 7 7.48 -12.35 -1.40
C GLY A 7 6.15 -13.08 -1.26
N ARG A 8 6.22 -14.38 -0.92
CA ARG A 8 5.05 -15.20 -0.57
C ARG A 8 4.33 -14.54 0.62
N GLN A 9 3.05 -14.21 0.45
CA GLN A 9 2.23 -13.65 1.53
C GLN A 9 2.22 -14.66 2.69
N CYS A 10 2.80 -14.29 3.84
CA CYS A 10 2.70 -15.11 5.04
C CYS A 10 1.22 -15.14 5.46
N SER A 11 0.53 -16.24 5.16
CA SER A 11 -0.89 -16.46 5.45
C SER A 11 -1.15 -16.77 6.92
N TYR A 12 -0.60 -15.97 7.84
CA TYR A 12 -0.91 -16.09 9.26
C TYR A 12 -1.69 -14.85 9.72
N GLY A 13 -3.02 -14.94 9.62
CA GLY A 13 -3.99 -14.08 10.34
C GLY A 13 -3.94 -12.56 10.11
N GLY A 14 -3.13 -12.06 9.17
CA GLY A 14 -2.96 -10.62 8.95
C GLY A 14 -4.08 -10.01 8.12
N LYS A 15 -4.73 -8.97 8.64
CA LYS A 15 -5.69 -8.11 7.92
C LYS A 15 -5.20 -7.76 6.49
N PRO A 16 -6.06 -7.76 5.46
CA PRO A 16 -5.65 -7.41 4.09
C PRO A 16 -5.02 -6.01 4.01
N GLU A 17 -4.07 -5.84 3.10
CA GLU A 17 -3.25 -4.61 3.02
C GLU A 17 -3.90 -3.54 2.15
N THR A 18 -3.61 -2.28 2.49
CA THR A 18 -4.08 -1.09 1.74
C THR A 18 -3.46 -0.98 0.33
N SER A 19 -2.29 -1.58 0.11
CA SER A 19 -1.64 -1.68 -1.21
C SER A 19 -2.37 -2.66 -2.15
N ASP A 20 -2.95 -3.71 -1.58
CA ASP A 20 -3.58 -4.79 -2.34
C ASP A 20 -5.08 -4.55 -2.58
N SER A 21 -5.66 -3.52 -1.96
CA SER A 21 -7.11 -3.32 -1.86
C SER A 21 -7.66 -2.19 -2.73
N MET A 22 -7.20 -2.12 -3.99
CA MET A 22 -7.83 -1.36 -5.10
C MET A 22 -8.41 0.01 -4.66
N PRO A 23 -7.55 0.98 -4.29
CA PRO A 23 -8.00 2.25 -3.73
C PRO A 23 -8.65 3.14 -4.80
N LEU A 24 -9.87 3.59 -4.53
CA LEU A 24 -10.57 4.65 -5.26
C LEU A 24 -10.44 5.96 -4.48
N ASP A 25 -9.68 6.92 -5.00
CA ASP A 25 -9.39 8.20 -4.35
C ASP A 25 -10.09 9.36 -5.06
N ILE A 26 -11.06 9.98 -4.38
CA ILE A 26 -11.85 11.09 -4.94
C ILE A 26 -10.98 12.27 -5.35
N ARG A 27 -9.87 12.50 -4.64
CA ARG A 27 -8.96 13.62 -4.91
C ARG A 27 -8.20 13.44 -6.21
N LYS A 28 -7.96 12.19 -6.63
CA LYS A 28 -7.35 11.89 -7.93
C LYS A 28 -8.37 12.07 -9.05
N ILE A 29 -9.63 11.68 -8.81
CA ILE A 29 -10.74 11.87 -9.75
C ILE A 29 -10.97 13.36 -10.00
N THR A 30 -11.07 14.17 -8.94
CA THR A 30 -11.23 15.63 -9.03
C THR A 30 -10.05 16.27 -9.76
N ARG A 31 -8.80 15.88 -9.46
CA ARG A 31 -7.61 16.42 -10.15
C ARG A 31 -7.57 16.11 -11.64
N LYS A 32 -8.18 15.01 -12.07
CA LYS A 32 -8.31 14.66 -13.49
C LYS A 32 -9.53 15.33 -14.17
N GLY A 33 -10.30 16.15 -13.45
CA GLY A 33 -11.52 16.78 -13.98
C GLY A 33 -12.65 15.80 -14.26
N LEU A 34 -12.60 14.58 -13.71
CA LEU A 34 -13.56 13.52 -14.02
C LEU A 34 -14.84 13.60 -13.19
N LEU A 35 -14.86 14.44 -12.15
CA LEU A 35 -15.98 14.60 -11.23
C LEU A 35 -17.00 15.61 -11.76
N VAL A 36 -17.53 15.34 -12.95
CA VAL A 36 -18.56 16.14 -13.62
C VAL A 36 -19.85 15.33 -13.65
N THR A 37 -20.97 15.91 -13.25
CA THR A 37 -22.27 15.23 -13.25
C THR A 37 -22.63 14.72 -14.66
N GLY A 38 -23.10 13.47 -14.75
CA GLY A 38 -23.39 12.77 -15.99
C GLY A 38 -22.17 12.11 -16.64
N ASN A 39 -20.95 12.38 -16.16
CA ASN A 39 -19.75 11.78 -16.70
C ASN A 39 -19.66 10.28 -16.37
N ARG A 40 -19.12 9.50 -17.30
CA ARG A 40 -18.82 8.09 -17.13
C ARG A 40 -17.38 7.82 -17.51
N PHE A 41 -16.61 7.21 -16.61
CA PHE A 41 -15.21 6.87 -16.86
C PHE A 41 -14.86 5.51 -16.27
N SER A 42 -13.84 4.85 -16.84
CA SER A 42 -13.25 3.65 -16.27
C SER A 42 -12.08 3.99 -15.35
N TRP A 43 -12.02 3.34 -14.20
CA TRP A 43 -10.91 3.44 -13.26
C TRP A 43 -10.21 2.10 -13.13
N GLN A 44 -8.91 2.07 -13.38
CA GLN A 44 -8.13 0.82 -13.46
C GLN A 44 -6.96 0.85 -12.48
N TRP A 45 -6.61 -0.33 -11.95
CA TRP A 45 -5.41 -0.53 -11.13
C TRP A 45 -4.41 -1.41 -11.89
N LEU A 46 -3.19 -0.91 -12.01
CA LEU A 46 -2.07 -1.56 -12.68
C LEU A 46 -1.04 -2.00 -11.65
N VAL A 47 -0.50 -3.21 -11.80
CA VAL A 47 0.68 -3.69 -11.06
C VAL A 47 1.68 -4.19 -12.09
N ASN A 48 2.89 -3.61 -12.12
CA ASN A 48 3.91 -3.89 -13.15
C ASN A 48 3.33 -3.84 -14.58
N ASP A 49 2.59 -2.76 -14.89
CA ASP A 49 1.93 -2.51 -16.18
C ASP A 49 0.91 -3.57 -16.63
N ARG A 50 0.56 -4.52 -15.76
CA ARG A 50 -0.55 -5.46 -15.99
C ARG A 50 -1.80 -4.98 -15.28
N GLN A 51 -2.92 -4.95 -16.01
CA GLN A 51 -4.22 -4.59 -15.44
C GLN A 51 -4.63 -5.66 -14.43
N VAL A 52 -4.72 -5.24 -13.17
CA VAL A 52 -5.17 -6.10 -12.09
C VAL A 52 -6.68 -6.03 -11.98
N ALA A 53 -7.28 -4.85 -12.01
CA ALA A 53 -8.73 -4.71 -11.95
C ALA A 53 -9.18 -3.41 -12.62
N GLY A 54 -10.45 -3.34 -12.99
CA GLY A 54 -11.09 -2.13 -13.49
C GLY A 54 -12.52 -2.02 -12.97
N ILE A 55 -12.93 -0.78 -12.71
CA ILE A 55 -14.33 -0.44 -12.43
C ILE A 55 -14.80 0.61 -13.43
N SER A 56 -16.09 0.62 -13.73
CA SER A 56 -16.76 1.74 -14.38
C SER A 56 -17.38 2.62 -13.30
N VAL A 57 -17.22 3.93 -13.45
CA VAL A 57 -17.76 4.93 -12.52
C VAL A 57 -18.67 5.86 -13.30
N ARG A 58 -19.90 6.03 -12.82
CA ARG A 58 -20.84 7.07 -13.26
C ARG A 58 -20.98 8.10 -12.16
N VAL A 59 -20.92 9.37 -12.53
CA VAL A 59 -21.00 10.50 -11.58
C VAL A 59 -22.39 11.13 -11.65
N ASP A 60 -23.09 11.16 -10.52
CA ASP A 60 -24.36 11.89 -10.37
C ASP A 60 -24.13 13.20 -9.60
N LEU A 61 -25.19 13.93 -9.23
CA LEU A 61 -25.07 15.21 -8.50
C LEU A 61 -24.44 15.04 -7.12
N GLN A 62 -24.92 14.07 -6.33
CA GLN A 62 -24.47 13.83 -4.95
C GLN A 62 -24.03 12.39 -4.70
N SER A 63 -23.98 11.58 -5.75
CA SER A 63 -23.53 10.19 -5.68
C SER A 63 -22.66 9.81 -6.85
N MET A 64 -21.96 8.69 -6.70
CA MET A 64 -21.29 7.99 -7.79
C MET A 64 -21.74 6.54 -7.77
N VAL A 65 -22.06 5.99 -8.94
CA VAL A 65 -22.36 4.58 -9.11
C VAL A 65 -21.10 3.88 -9.60
N LEU A 66 -20.64 2.91 -8.82
CA LEU A 66 -19.50 2.06 -9.12
C LEU A 66 -20.03 0.74 -9.67
N SER A 67 -19.61 0.36 -10.88
CA SER A 67 -19.98 -0.90 -11.52
C SER A 67 -18.70 -1.70 -11.80
N TYR A 68 -18.60 -2.91 -11.25
CA TYR A 68 -17.36 -3.70 -11.30
C TYR A 68 -17.59 -5.20 -11.22
N CYS A 69 -16.69 -5.95 -11.84
CA CYS A 69 -16.72 -7.41 -11.83
C CYS A 69 -15.86 -7.94 -10.68
N MET A 70 -16.45 -8.79 -9.85
CA MET A 70 -15.73 -9.50 -8.80
C MET A 70 -14.87 -10.61 -9.40
N LYS A 71 -13.57 -10.61 -9.12
CA LYS A 71 -12.65 -11.65 -9.61
C LYS A 71 -12.97 -13.06 -9.13
N SER A 72 -13.50 -13.19 -7.92
CA SER A 72 -13.75 -14.49 -7.29
C SER A 72 -14.98 -15.19 -7.84
N THR A 73 -16.00 -14.43 -8.27
CA THR A 73 -17.30 -14.97 -8.67
C THR A 73 -17.68 -14.63 -10.11
N GLY A 74 -16.99 -13.69 -10.76
CA GLY A 74 -17.37 -13.17 -12.08
C GLY A 74 -18.63 -12.29 -12.07
N GLU A 75 -19.20 -12.03 -10.89
CA GLU A 75 -20.45 -11.28 -10.75
C GLU A 75 -20.21 -9.78 -10.94
N VAL A 76 -21.07 -9.14 -11.72
CA VAL A 76 -21.09 -7.68 -11.86
C VAL A 76 -21.87 -7.09 -10.69
N VAL A 77 -21.17 -6.33 -9.86
CA VAL A 77 -21.72 -5.64 -8.70
C VAL A 77 -21.84 -4.16 -9.03
N GLU A 78 -23.03 -3.62 -8.81
CA GLU A 78 -23.27 -2.18 -8.82
C GLU A 78 -23.43 -1.67 -7.39
N GLN A 79 -22.73 -0.58 -7.09
CA GLN A 79 -22.75 0.03 -5.77
C GLN A 79 -22.80 1.54 -5.87
N GLN A 80 -23.82 2.14 -5.27
CA GLN A 80 -23.91 3.59 -5.13
C GLN A 80 -23.13 4.07 -3.89
N VAL A 81 -22.35 5.13 -4.07
CA VAL A 81 -21.57 5.79 -3.02
C VAL A 81 -21.93 7.27 -3.02
N GLN A 82 -22.33 7.78 -1.86
CA GLN A 82 -22.63 9.20 -1.70
C GLN A 82 -21.35 10.04 -1.66
N THR A 83 -21.40 11.22 -2.24
CA THR A 83 -20.30 12.20 -2.26
C THR A 83 -20.70 13.48 -1.55
N GLN A 84 -19.77 14.10 -0.85
CA GLN A 84 -19.97 15.36 -0.11
C GLN A 84 -18.87 16.34 -0.44
N THR A 85 -19.17 17.63 -0.31
CA THR A 85 -18.19 18.70 -0.43
C THR A 85 -18.04 19.45 0.89
N SER A 86 -16.84 19.96 1.14
CA SER A 86 -16.58 20.90 2.23
C SER A 86 -15.81 22.10 1.68
N PRO A 87 -16.12 23.34 2.10
CA PRO A 87 -15.35 24.51 1.70
C PRO A 87 -13.92 24.44 2.22
N CYS A 88 -12.98 25.01 1.47
CA CYS A 88 -11.57 25.15 1.87
C CYS A 88 -11.28 26.59 2.31
N HIS A 89 -10.44 26.75 3.34
CA HIS A 89 -10.12 28.05 3.93
C HIS A 89 -9.42 29.02 2.95
N LEU A 90 -8.65 28.48 2.01
CA LEU A 90 -7.94 29.23 0.96
C LEU A 90 -8.70 29.24 -0.39
N GLY A 91 -10.01 29.00 -0.37
CA GLY A 91 -10.84 28.89 -1.57
C GLY A 91 -10.94 27.47 -2.15
N GLY A 92 -12.02 27.24 -2.90
CA GLY A 92 -12.33 25.95 -3.54
C GLY A 92 -13.10 24.98 -2.63
N GLN A 93 -13.31 23.76 -3.15
CA GLN A 93 -14.08 22.70 -2.49
C GLN A 93 -13.24 21.43 -2.36
N ARG A 94 -13.32 20.79 -1.19
CA ARG A 94 -12.78 19.45 -0.98
C ARG A 94 -13.90 18.43 -1.08
N TYR A 95 -13.73 17.48 -1.99
CA TYR A 95 -14.65 16.37 -2.18
C TYR A 95 -14.31 15.20 -1.26
N TRP A 96 -15.36 14.52 -0.82
CA TRP A 96 -15.32 13.36 0.07
C TRP A 96 -16.29 12.30 -0.43
N PHE A 97 -15.94 11.03 -0.20
CA PHE A 97 -16.91 9.95 -0.19
C PHE A 97 -17.55 9.83 1.20
N THR A 98 -18.79 9.37 1.23
CA THR A 98 -19.43 8.89 2.45
C THR A 98 -19.32 7.37 2.47
N CYS A 99 -18.66 6.81 3.48
CA CYS A 99 -18.54 5.36 3.60
C CYS A 99 -19.94 4.71 3.70
N PRO A 100 -20.28 3.74 2.84
CA PRO A 100 -21.59 3.09 2.88
C PRO A 100 -21.90 2.36 4.20
N ARG A 101 -20.85 1.92 4.91
CA ARG A 101 -20.99 1.17 6.18
C ARG A 101 -21.01 2.05 7.42
N CYS A 102 -20.07 2.98 7.56
CA CYS A 102 -19.97 3.82 8.78
C CYS A 102 -20.45 5.26 8.60
N ARG A 103 -20.88 5.65 7.40
CA ARG A 103 -21.33 7.01 7.03
C ARG A 103 -20.33 8.14 7.32
N LYS A 104 -19.07 7.81 7.66
CA LYS A 104 -18.00 8.80 7.83
C LYS A 104 -17.52 9.32 6.49
N ARG A 105 -17.13 10.59 6.45
CA ARG A 105 -16.47 11.22 5.31
C ARG A 105 -15.05 10.67 5.16
N VAL A 106 -14.72 10.18 3.98
CA VAL A 106 -13.41 9.59 3.66
C VAL A 106 -12.97 10.00 2.26
N ALA A 107 -11.68 10.22 2.06
CA ALA A 107 -11.15 10.55 0.74
C ALA A 107 -10.96 9.31 -0.16
N VAL A 108 -10.82 8.14 0.46
CA VAL A 108 -10.47 6.89 -0.23
C VAL A 108 -11.40 5.77 0.21
N LEU A 109 -11.94 5.05 -0.77
CA LEU A 109 -12.62 3.78 -0.58
C LEU A 109 -11.76 2.65 -1.13
N TYR A 110 -11.93 1.48 -0.52
CA TYR A 110 -11.19 0.26 -0.85
C TYR A 110 -12.18 -0.86 -1.11
N ALA A 111 -11.81 -1.82 -1.96
CA ALA A 111 -12.59 -3.02 -2.22
C ALA A 111 -11.94 -4.25 -1.56
N PRO A 112 -12.10 -4.48 -0.25
CA PRO A 112 -11.56 -5.65 0.45
C PRO A 112 -12.36 -6.94 0.20
N GLY A 113 -13.47 -6.87 -0.52
CA GLY A 113 -14.41 -7.97 -0.76
C GLY A 113 -15.45 -7.55 -1.79
N ARG A 114 -16.73 -7.93 -1.58
CA ARG A 114 -17.84 -7.61 -2.51
C ARG A 114 -18.13 -6.12 -2.67
N TYR A 115 -17.97 -5.31 -1.62
CA TYR A 115 -18.36 -3.90 -1.59
C TYR A 115 -17.21 -2.96 -1.24
N PHE A 116 -17.19 -1.78 -1.86
CA PHE A 116 -16.32 -0.68 -1.48
C PHE A 116 -16.69 -0.15 -0.09
N ALA A 117 -15.67 0.00 0.76
CA ALA A 117 -15.81 0.53 2.10
C ALA A 117 -14.58 1.36 2.50
N CYS A 118 -14.71 2.14 3.57
CA CYS A 118 -13.54 2.82 4.13
C CYS A 118 -12.55 1.82 4.74
N ARG A 119 -11.30 2.27 4.91
CA ARG A 119 -10.22 1.49 5.52
C ARG A 119 -10.63 0.80 6.83
N GLN A 120 -11.29 1.53 7.73
CA GLN A 120 -11.70 1.01 9.04
C GLN A 120 -12.73 -0.12 8.90
N CYS A 121 -13.78 0.08 8.10
CA CYS A 121 -14.82 -0.93 7.86
C CYS A 121 -14.29 -2.13 7.08
N GLY A 122 -13.35 -1.90 6.16
CA GLY A 122 -12.65 -2.95 5.43
C GLY A 122 -11.64 -3.72 6.27
N GLY A 123 -11.44 -3.35 7.54
CA GLY A 123 -10.43 -3.98 8.39
C GLY A 123 -9.01 -3.83 7.86
N LEU A 124 -8.73 -2.83 7.01
CA LEU A 124 -7.47 -2.72 6.29
C LEU A 124 -6.37 -2.10 7.16
N GLY A 125 -5.27 -2.83 7.36
CA GLY A 125 -4.07 -2.32 8.00
C GLY A 125 -3.31 -1.36 7.07
N TYR A 126 -2.58 -0.40 7.63
CA TYR A 126 -1.51 0.23 6.83
C TYR A 126 -0.37 -0.78 6.72
N ALA A 127 0.25 -0.90 5.55
CA ALA A 127 1.43 -1.77 5.37
C ALA A 127 2.52 -1.47 6.41
N THR A 128 2.69 -0.19 6.79
CA THR A 128 3.63 0.24 7.84
C THR A 128 3.31 -0.27 9.24
N GLN A 129 2.05 -0.62 9.53
CA GLN A 129 1.65 -1.24 10.80
C GLN A 129 1.99 -2.74 10.87
N LYS A 130 2.27 -3.37 9.72
CA LYS A 130 2.74 -4.76 9.62
C LYS A 130 4.25 -4.89 9.54
N GLU A 131 5.00 -3.79 9.37
CA GLU A 131 6.45 -3.85 9.43
C GLU A 131 6.87 -4.24 10.84
N GLY A 132 7.26 -5.51 11.02
CA GLY A 132 7.91 -5.99 12.23
C GLY A 132 9.26 -5.31 12.42
N ALA A 133 9.89 -5.51 13.58
CA ALA A 133 11.21 -4.93 13.85
C ALA A 133 12.23 -5.28 12.75
N GLY A 134 12.17 -6.50 12.20
CA GLY A 134 13.04 -6.96 11.12
C GLY A 134 12.82 -6.25 9.78
N ASP A 135 11.56 -6.03 9.38
CA ASP A 135 11.22 -5.39 8.09
C ASP A 135 11.60 -3.90 8.09
N ARG A 136 11.39 -3.22 9.23
CA ARG A 136 11.83 -1.84 9.45
C ARG A 136 13.35 -1.73 9.40
N ALA A 137 14.03 -2.67 10.05
CA ALA A 137 15.49 -2.71 10.06
C ALA A 137 16.05 -2.93 8.64
N SER A 138 15.43 -3.81 7.85
CA SER A 138 15.83 -4.09 6.47
C SER A 138 15.67 -2.86 5.57
N THR A 139 14.51 -2.18 5.66
CA THR A 139 14.27 -0.94 4.90
C THR A 139 15.26 0.17 5.29
N LYS A 140 15.64 0.29 6.58
CA LYS A 140 16.65 1.26 7.03
C LYS A 140 18.05 0.89 6.52
N ALA A 141 18.41 -0.40 6.55
CA ALA A 141 19.68 -0.88 6.00
C ALA A 141 19.78 -0.56 4.51
N ASP A 142 18.73 -0.81 3.72
CA ASP A 142 18.71 -0.48 2.28
C ASP A 142 18.85 1.03 2.00
N LYS A 143 18.28 1.90 2.84
CA LYS A 143 18.52 3.35 2.74
C LYS A 143 19.99 3.71 2.96
N LEU A 144 20.67 3.03 3.89
CA LEU A 144 22.11 3.21 4.11
C LEU A 144 22.93 2.66 2.94
N ARG A 145 22.57 1.48 2.41
CA ARG A 145 23.20 0.91 1.21
C ARG A 145 23.10 1.88 0.03
N LYS A 146 21.92 2.45 -0.21
CA LYS A 146 21.72 3.49 -1.24
C LYS A 146 22.62 4.71 -1.02
N ARG A 147 22.73 5.20 0.22
CA ARG A 147 23.61 6.33 0.55
C ARG A 147 25.09 6.01 0.36
N LEU A 148 25.48 4.75 0.57
CA LEU A 148 26.84 4.26 0.38
C LEU A 148 27.12 3.80 -1.07
N GLY A 149 26.14 3.90 -1.98
CA GLY A 149 26.28 3.45 -3.36
C GLY A 149 26.40 1.92 -3.50
N TRP A 150 25.96 1.17 -2.50
CA TRP A 150 26.00 -0.29 -2.49
C TRP A 150 24.75 -0.89 -3.16
N GLN A 151 24.90 -2.09 -3.73
CA GLN A 151 23.79 -2.84 -4.31
C GLN A 151 22.70 -3.07 -3.27
N ALA A 152 21.43 -2.79 -3.58
CA ALA A 152 20.31 -2.97 -2.64
C ALA A 152 20.13 -4.44 -2.21
N GLY A 153 19.69 -4.67 -0.97
CA GLY A 153 19.44 -5.98 -0.39
C GLY A 153 20.39 -6.30 0.77
N ILE A 154 19.82 -6.65 1.93
CA ILE A 154 20.57 -6.96 3.16
C ILE A 154 21.42 -8.23 3.09
N LEU A 155 21.10 -9.15 2.17
CA LEU A 155 21.87 -10.40 1.94
C LEU A 155 23.04 -10.19 0.96
N ASN A 156 23.11 -9.04 0.29
CA ASN A 156 24.23 -8.73 -0.57
C ASN A 156 25.43 -8.25 0.27
N GLY A 157 26.63 -8.62 -0.16
CA GLY A 157 27.88 -8.20 0.48
C GLY A 157 27.99 -6.68 0.63
N GLY A 158 28.75 -6.23 1.64
CA GLY A 158 29.08 -4.82 1.82
C GLY A 158 29.98 -4.32 0.68
N GLY A 159 29.81 -3.06 0.29
CA GLY A 159 30.69 -2.42 -0.69
C GLY A 159 31.82 -1.62 -0.04
N GLY A 160 32.63 -0.96 -0.87
CA GLY A 160 33.67 -0.03 -0.45
C GLY A 160 33.12 1.33 -0.02
N LYS A 161 34.00 2.15 0.57
CA LYS A 161 33.70 3.53 0.95
C LYS A 161 33.50 4.43 -0.29
N PRO A 162 32.45 5.26 -0.36
CA PRO A 162 32.28 6.23 -1.44
C PRO A 162 33.41 7.27 -1.49
N LYS A 163 33.79 7.67 -2.71
CA LYS A 163 34.74 8.77 -2.94
C LYS A 163 34.22 10.06 -2.29
N GLY A 164 35.09 10.79 -1.59
CA GLY A 164 34.74 12.06 -0.92
C GLY A 164 34.04 11.92 0.45
N MET A 165 33.69 10.71 0.90
CA MET A 165 33.17 10.53 2.26
C MET A 165 34.31 10.54 3.29
N HIS A 166 34.12 11.10 4.48
CA HIS A 166 35.10 10.98 5.55
C HIS A 166 35.11 9.57 6.16
N LEU A 167 36.28 9.03 6.53
CA LEU A 167 36.40 7.65 7.03
C LEU A 167 35.56 7.42 8.30
N LYS A 168 35.55 8.36 9.25
CA LYS A 168 34.72 8.26 10.47
C LYS A 168 33.22 8.19 10.14
N THR A 169 32.76 8.99 9.19
CA THR A 169 31.34 8.99 8.76
C THR A 169 30.98 7.67 8.11
N TYR A 170 31.87 7.15 7.27
CA TYR A 170 31.70 5.86 6.62
C TYR A 170 31.59 4.73 7.66
N GLN A 171 32.53 4.65 8.60
CA GLN A 171 32.53 3.64 9.67
C GLN A 171 31.24 3.70 10.49
N ARG A 172 30.79 4.90 10.88
CA ARG A 172 29.52 5.08 11.61
C ARG A 172 28.31 4.57 10.82
N LEU A 173 28.24 4.87 9.52
CA LEU A 173 27.14 4.40 8.66
C LEU A 173 27.21 2.88 8.45
N LYS A 174 28.41 2.31 8.30
CA LYS A 174 28.63 0.87 8.20
C LYS A 174 28.20 0.14 9.48
N SER A 175 28.64 0.59 10.66
CA SER A 175 28.24 -0.02 11.94
C SER A 175 26.72 0.03 12.16
N ASN A 176 26.07 1.16 11.80
CA ASN A 176 24.61 1.26 11.86
C ASN A 176 23.92 0.30 10.89
N HIS A 177 24.45 0.19 9.66
CA HIS A 177 23.97 -0.80 8.68
C HIS A 177 24.08 -2.22 9.23
N ASP A 178 25.25 -2.60 9.75
CA ASP A 178 25.51 -3.95 10.23
C ASP A 178 24.61 -4.32 11.42
N ALA A 179 24.37 -3.38 12.34
CA ALA A 179 23.41 -3.57 13.43
C ALA A 179 21.98 -3.79 12.93
N LEU A 180 21.54 -3.03 11.92
CA LEU A 180 20.22 -3.19 11.31
C LEU A 180 20.08 -4.53 10.58
N VAL A 181 21.12 -4.97 9.87
CA VAL A 181 21.16 -6.27 9.20
C VAL A 181 21.02 -7.40 10.22
N GLN A 182 21.72 -7.32 11.37
CA GLN A 182 21.61 -8.32 12.44
C GLN A 182 20.17 -8.43 12.98
N VAL A 183 19.50 -7.30 13.24
CA VAL A 183 18.09 -7.29 13.67
C VAL A 183 17.18 -7.94 12.63
N SER A 184 17.39 -7.65 11.34
CA SER A 184 16.63 -8.27 10.26
C SER A 184 16.88 -9.78 10.15
N LEU A 185 18.13 -10.22 10.19
CA LEU A 185 18.49 -11.64 10.11
C LEU A 185 17.94 -12.43 11.29
N HIS A 186 18.00 -11.88 12.51
CA HIS A 186 17.44 -12.52 13.69
C HIS A 186 15.91 -12.67 13.58
N ASP A 187 15.20 -11.66 13.06
CA ASP A 187 13.75 -11.74 12.84
C ASP A 187 13.39 -12.76 11.75
N ILE A 188 14.18 -12.83 10.67
CA ILE A 188 14.05 -13.86 9.62
C ILE A 188 14.27 -15.25 10.21
N GLY A 189 15.33 -15.44 11.00
CA GLY A 189 15.64 -16.70 11.67
C GLY A 189 14.52 -17.16 12.60
N ARG A 190 13.95 -16.25 13.40
CA ARG A 190 12.79 -16.54 14.26
C ARG A 190 11.58 -17.01 13.43
N LYS A 191 11.28 -16.33 12.32
CA LYS A 191 10.15 -16.68 11.45
C LYS A 191 10.35 -18.04 10.78
N LEU A 192 11.57 -18.33 10.28
CA LEU A 192 11.89 -19.61 9.66
C LEU A 192 11.90 -20.77 10.67
N GLY A 193 12.42 -20.56 11.87
CA GLY A 193 12.38 -21.57 12.94
C GLY A 193 10.96 -21.89 13.40
N PHE A 194 10.06 -20.91 13.41
CA PHE A 194 8.63 -21.14 13.67
C PHE A 194 7.96 -21.95 12.55
N LEU A 195 8.32 -21.69 11.28
CA LEU A 195 7.82 -22.44 10.13
C LEU A 195 8.29 -23.91 10.12
N HIS A 196 9.51 -24.19 10.56
CA HIS A 196 10.01 -25.55 10.68
C HIS A 196 9.18 -26.37 11.68
N LYS A 197 8.85 -25.79 12.84
CA LYS A 197 8.01 -26.43 13.87
C LYS A 197 6.57 -26.69 13.42
N LEU A 198 6.02 -25.86 12.54
CA LEU A 198 4.67 -26.03 11.99
C LEU A 198 4.57 -27.06 10.85
N LEU A 199 5.71 -27.48 10.30
CA LEU A 199 5.78 -28.49 9.23
C LEU A 199 6.09 -29.89 9.77
N GLU A 200 6.44 -30.00 11.06
CA GLU A 200 6.75 -31.24 11.76
C GLU A 200 5.58 -31.76 12.64
N GLU A 201 4.45 -31.05 12.64
CA GLU A 201 3.15 -31.50 13.19
C GLU A 201 2.21 -31.97 12.07
#